data_AF-A0A9P6MI89-F1
#
_entry.id   AF-A0A9P6MI89-F1
#
_cell.length_a   1.000
_cell.length_b   1.000
_cell.length_c   1.000
_cell.angle_alpha   90.00
_cell.angle_beta   90.00
_cell.angle_gamma   90.00
#
_symmetry.space_group_name_H-M   'P 1'
#
loop_
_entity.id
_entity.type
_entity.pdbx_description
1 polymer ?
#
loop_
_entity_poly.entity_id
_entity_poly.type
_entity_poly.pdbx_seq_one_letter_code
_entity_poly.pdbx_strand_id
1 'polypeptide(L)' 'MSDAVVVPAGTFKFSHPAYYQGVRDGFLCNVWLTSIRRFFVGAQIPADKQTLHAVIFLVGAAALWWC' A
#
# COMPACT_ATOMS: atom_id res chain seq x y z
N MET A 1 1.67 -12.04 38.98
CA MET A 1 1.67 -10.92 38.03
C MET A 1 2.56 -11.36 36.89
N SER A 2 1.98 -11.76 35.76
CA SER A 2 2.76 -12.26 34.62
C SER A 2 3.22 -11.07 33.81
N ASP A 3 4.54 -10.88 33.75
CA ASP A 3 5.17 -9.86 32.93
C ASP A 3 4.74 -10.07 31.47
N ALA A 4 4.05 -9.08 30.90
CA ALA A 4 3.77 -9.06 29.48
C ALA A 4 5.12 -8.92 28.77
N VAL A 5 5.55 -9.99 28.09
CA VAL A 5 6.71 -9.97 27.20
C VAL A 5 6.40 -8.95 26.10
N VAL A 6 6.96 -7.75 26.23
CA VAL A 6 6.97 -6.76 25.16
C VAL A 6 7.92 -7.29 24.10
N VAL A 7 7.36 -8.00 23.12
CA VAL A 7 8.08 -8.38 21.91
C VAL A 7 8.48 -7.06 21.23
N PRO A 8 9.77 -6.73 21.11
CA PRO A 8 10.17 -5.55 20.35
C PRO A 8 9.59 -5.74 18.96
N ALA A 9 8.89 -4.74 18.44
CA ALA A 9 8.29 -4.78 17.11
C ALA A 9 9.41 -4.99 16.09
N GLY A 10 9.76 -6.26 15.87
CA GLY A 10 10.81 -6.67 14.96
C GLY A 10 10.39 -6.17 13.61
N THR A 11 11.11 -5.16 13.14
CA THR A 11 11.09 -4.50 11.84
C THR A 11 10.21 -5.20 10.81
N PHE A 12 8.88 -5.15 10.95
CA PHE A 12 7.96 -5.63 9.94
C PHE A 12 8.04 -4.57 8.84
N LYS A 13 9.03 -4.73 7.96
CA LYS A 13 9.10 -3.97 6.71
C LYS A 13 7.92 -4.45 5.88
N PHE A 14 6.78 -3.79 6.04
CA PHE A 14 5.63 -4.04 5.20
C PHE A 14 6.08 -3.90 3.74
N SER A 15 5.77 -4.92 2.94
CA SER A 15 6.14 -4.91 1.54
C SER A 15 5.42 -3.75 0.87
N HIS A 16 6.19 -2.85 0.26
CA HIS A 16 5.62 -1.78 -0.55
C HIS A 16 4.85 -2.38 -1.71
N PRO A 17 3.69 -1.82 -2.08
CA PRO A 17 2.96 -2.27 -3.25
C PRO A 17 3.81 -2.06 -4.51
N ALA A 18 3.61 -2.93 -5.50
CA ALA A 18 4.23 -2.75 -6.81
C ALA A 18 3.72 -1.46 -7.47
N TYR A 19 4.54 -0.86 -8.32
CA TYR A 19 4.10 0.26 -9.14
C TYR A 19 3.02 -0.20 -10.14
N TYR A 20 1.98 0.61 -10.33
CA TYR A 20 0.91 0.35 -11.28
C TYR A 20 1.06 1.20 -12.53
N GLN A 21 1.16 0.54 -13.69
CA GLN A 21 1.40 1.18 -14.99
C GLN A 21 0.12 1.58 -15.75
N GLY A 22 -1.07 1.24 -15.23
CA GLY A 22 -2.33 1.45 -15.93
C GLY A 22 -2.70 0.30 -16.88
N VAL A 23 -2.32 -0.93 -16.53
CA VAL A 23 -2.68 -2.12 -17.32
C VAL A 23 -4.19 -2.28 -17.35
N ARG A 24 -4.77 -2.41 -18.55
CA ARG A 24 -6.22 -2.59 -18.79
C ARG A 24 -6.64 -4.04 -18.56
N ASP A 25 -6.25 -4.59 -17.41
CA ASP A 25 -6.60 -5.92 -16.94
C ASP A 25 -7.25 -5.78 -15.56
N GLY A 26 -8.50 -6.21 -15.46
CA GLY A 26 -9.28 -6.09 -14.24
C GLY A 26 -8.75 -6.95 -13.08
N PHE A 27 -8.13 -8.10 -13.38
CA PHE A 27 -7.49 -8.93 -12.36
C PHE A 27 -6.26 -8.24 -11.80
N LEU A 28 -5.35 -7.77 -12.67
CA LEU A 28 -4.12 -7.08 -12.23
C LEU A 28 -4.43 -5.78 -11.48
N CYS A 29 -5.45 -5.04 -11.89
CA CYS A 29 -5.94 -3.87 -11.17
C CYS A 29 -6.40 -4.24 -9.74
N ASN A 30 -7.22 -5.29 -9.60
CA ASN A 30 -7.69 -5.74 -8.28
C ASN A 30 -6.57 -6.27 -7.39
N VAL A 31 -5.58 -6.96 -7.96
CA VAL A 31 -4.38 -7.41 -7.24
C VAL A 31 -3.63 -6.20 -6.67
N TRP A 32 -3.42 -5.16 -7.48
CA TRP A 32 -2.77 -3.93 -7.03
C TRP A 32 -3.58 -3.21 -5.95
N LEU A 33 -4.89 -3.05 -6.13
CA LEU A 33 -5.79 -2.45 -5.14
C LEU A 33 -5.77 -3.20 -3.80
N THR A 34 -5.69 -4.52 -3.84
CA THR A 34 -5.58 -5.34 -2.63
C THR A 34 -4.23 -5.15 -1.94
N SER A 35 -3.15 -5.08 -2.73
CA SER A 35 -1.80 -4.83 -2.22
C SER A 35 -1.69 -3.47 -1.53
N ILE A 36 -2.22 -2.41 -2.14
CA ILE A 36 -2.12 -1.06 -1.59
C ILE A 36 -2.98 -0.87 -0.33
N ARG A 37 -4.16 -1.51 -0.27
CA ARG A 37 -4.97 -1.54 0.95
C ARG A 37 -4.25 -2.23 2.11
N ARG A 38 -3.57 -3.36 1.85
CA ARG A 38 -2.77 -4.05 2.87
C ARG A 38 -1.61 -3.17 3.36
N PHE A 39 -0.98 -2.42 2.46
CA PHE A 39 0.04 -1.46 2.82
C PHE A 39 -0.51 -0.34 3.71
N PHE A 40 -1.67 0.24 3.40
CA PHE A 40 -2.29 1.27 4.25
C PHE A 40 -2.60 0.79 5.66
N VAL A 41 -3.15 -0.43 5.78
CA VAL A 41 -3.43 -1.04 7.08
C VAL A 41 -2.14 -1.33 7.84
N GLY A 42 -1.16 -1.93 7.18
CA GLY A 42 0.12 -2.31 7.80
C GLY A 42 0.94 -1.10 8.26
N ALA A 43 1.03 -0.07 7.42
CA ALA A 43 1.76 1.17 7.72
C ALA A 43 0.92 2.18 8.52
N GLN A 44 -0.31 1.82 8.94
CA GLN A 44 -1.23 2.69 9.69
C GLN A 44 -1.44 4.07 9.04
N ILE A 45 -1.61 4.09 7.71
CA ILE A 45 -1.80 5.33 6.95
C ILE A 45 -3.20 5.91 7.22
N PRO A 46 -3.30 7.15 7.74
CA PRO A 46 -4.58 7.83 7.95
C PRO A 46 -5.39 7.95 6.65
N ALA A 47 -6.71 7.82 6.73
CA ALA A 47 -7.61 7.80 5.57
C ALA A 47 -7.47 9.05 4.67
N ASP A 48 -7.26 10.22 5.28
CA ASP A 48 -7.02 11.50 4.60
C ASP A 48 -5.70 11.54 3.83
N LYS A 49 -4.74 10.66 4.15
CA LYS A 49 -3.43 10.58 3.49
C LYS A 49 -3.32 9.42 2.49
N GLN A 50 -4.27 8.48 2.49
CA GLN A 50 -4.19 7.27 1.65
C GLN A 50 -4.09 7.60 0.16
N THR A 51 -4.85 8.60 -0.32
CA THR A 51 -4.77 9.03 -1.73
C THR A 51 -3.36 9.49 -2.09
N LEU A 52 -2.74 10.33 -1.26
CA LEU A 52 -1.39 10.82 -1.51
C LEU A 52 -0.37 9.67 -1.56
N HIS A 53 -0.49 8.70 -0.66
CA HIS A 53 0.34 7.49 -0.70
C HIS A 53 0.05 6.62 -1.92
N ALA A 54 -1.21 6.51 -2.38
CA ALA A 54 -1.57 5.73 -3.56
C ALA A 54 -0.91 6.25 -4.83
N VAL A 55 -0.91 7.57 -5.00
CA VAL A 55 -0.41 8.27 -6.19
C VAL A 55 1.08 8.04 -6.40
N ILE A 56 1.86 7.92 -5.32
CA ILE A 56 3.31 7.63 -5.38
C ILE A 56 3.60 6.30 -6.08
N PHE A 57 2.66 5.35 -6.05
CA PHE A 57 2.81 4.04 -6.69
C PHE A 57 2.21 3.98 -8.10
N LEU A 58 1.69 5.09 -8.63
CA LEU A 58 1.24 5.18 -10.02
C LEU A 58 2.41 5.57 -10.91
N VAL A 59 2.55 4.90 -12.05
CA VAL A 59 3.58 5.19 -13.06
C VAL A 59 2.99 5.04 -14.47
N GLY A 60 3.70 5.50 -15.49
CA GLY A 60 3.29 5.34 -16.89
C GLY A 60 1.90 5.92 -17.19
N ALA A 61 1.04 5.15 -17.86
CA ALA A 61 -0.29 5.60 -18.25
C ALA A 61 -1.20 5.88 -17.04
N ALA A 62 -1.02 5.17 -15.92
CA ALA A 62 -1.79 5.43 -14.71
C ALA A 62 -1.42 6.78 -14.05
N ALA A 63 -0.13 7.13 -14.03
CA ALA A 63 0.30 8.44 -13.55
C ALA A 63 -0.24 9.56 -14.45
N LEU A 64 -0.18 9.38 -15.78
CA LEU A 64 -0.72 10.34 -16.75
C LEU A 64 -2.23 10.54 -16.64
N TRP A 65 -2.99 9.49 -16.32
CA TRP A 65 -4.44 9.58 -16.12
C TRP A 65 -4.82 10.29 -14.82
N TRP A 66 -3.96 10.20 -13.80
CA TRP A 66 -4.20 10.85 -12.51
C TRP A 66 -3.90 12.36 -12.53
N CYS A 67 -2.95 12.78 -13.37
CA CYS A 67 -2.61 14.18 -13.61
C CYS A 67 -3.76 14.93 -14.30
#